data_AF-A0A6L6J694-F1
#
_entry.id   AF-A0A6L6J694-F1
#
_cell.length_a   1.000
_cell.length_b   1.000
_cell.length_c   1.000
_cell.angle_alpha   90.00
_cell.angle_beta   90.00
_cell.angle_gamma   90.00
#
_symmetry.space_group_name_H-M   'P 1'
#
loop_
_entity.id
_entity.type
_entity.pdbx_description
1 polymer ?
#
loop_
_entity_poly.entity_id
_entity_poly.type
_entity_poly.pdbx_seq_one_letter_code
_entity_poly.pdbx_strand_id
1 'polypeptide(L)'
;MPDVDLIAYCPAEKADKLPPQLREYLAATNTRLELMPTEGVFSPHYKQGNKLIACAQPRPHAFTIFLDTDTVLWQKFDLAEMVAHGAVCAAPEGRYTWGKPEGHWERAYSVFGMAVPEERIKLARTGAVSPPYFNAGVVTFPNAPVKGFTNFADCWLQTALELDKPEHPVPTRRPWLDQIALPIAIARAGLNFKTLDDRFNLSLTHNAIVEGMWEKKRLRFQGEIDRIDAVDARILHYHVVPAFRGLRYEGYADDLVQEFTVFDSVADMNFTRFLDYVPKDMMKEFHQLNAVPKKERTPEQAARWKIVHGQKHEFQKLRESADKFTDVWPDSILPRQKRASAAG
;
A
#
# COMPACT_ATOMS: atom_id res chain seq x y z
N MET A 1 13.14 12.34 -11.52
CA MET A 1 14.37 11.53 -11.60
C MET A 1 14.63 11.29 -13.07
N PRO A 2 15.75 11.74 -13.66
CA PRO A 2 15.80 11.85 -15.12
C PRO A 2 16.16 10.57 -15.90
N ASP A 3 16.17 9.37 -15.30
CA ASP A 3 16.45 8.13 -16.05
C ASP A 3 15.80 6.89 -15.42
N VAL A 4 14.47 6.89 -15.30
CA VAL A 4 13.69 5.74 -14.80
C VAL A 4 12.47 5.48 -15.66
N ASP A 5 12.24 4.21 -15.98
CA ASP A 5 10.98 3.75 -16.56
C ASP A 5 9.94 3.56 -15.46
N LEU A 6 8.97 4.47 -15.40
CA LEU A 6 7.83 4.37 -14.48
C LEU A 6 6.73 3.52 -15.10
N ILE A 7 6.32 2.48 -14.37
CA ILE A 7 5.26 1.56 -14.79
C ILE A 7 4.20 1.49 -13.70
N ALA A 8 2.97 1.86 -14.04
CA ALA A 8 1.78 1.64 -13.23
C ALA A 8 1.12 0.34 -13.68
N TYR A 9 1.01 -0.63 -12.77
CA TYR A 9 0.32 -1.89 -13.05
C TYR A 9 -1.14 -1.83 -12.62
N CYS A 10 -2.03 -2.30 -13.50
CA CYS A 10 -3.45 -2.45 -13.20
C CYS A 10 -3.91 -3.90 -13.47
N PRO A 11 -4.69 -4.52 -12.57
CA PRO A 11 -5.38 -5.76 -12.90
C PRO A 11 -6.18 -5.62 -14.20
N ALA A 12 -5.97 -6.51 -15.16
CA ALA A 12 -6.62 -6.45 -16.46
C ALA A 12 -8.15 -6.43 -16.34
N GLU A 13 -8.69 -7.15 -15.36
CA GLU A 13 -10.13 -7.24 -15.05
C GLU A 13 -10.72 -5.93 -14.50
N LYS A 14 -9.86 -4.94 -14.22
CA LYS A 14 -10.23 -3.60 -13.75
C LYS A 14 -9.86 -2.51 -14.73
N ALA A 15 -9.40 -2.85 -15.95
CA ALA A 15 -9.04 -1.87 -16.96
C ALA A 15 -10.19 -0.89 -17.24
N ASP A 16 -11.41 -1.40 -17.38
CA ASP A 16 -12.61 -0.57 -17.64
C ASP A 16 -13.03 0.26 -16.41
N LYS A 17 -12.45 -0.02 -15.24
CA LYS A 17 -12.67 0.74 -14.00
C LYS A 17 -11.66 1.85 -13.78
N LEU A 18 -10.68 2.01 -14.67
CA LEU A 18 -9.73 3.10 -14.60
C LEU A 18 -10.37 4.38 -15.17
N PRO A 19 -10.44 5.48 -14.40
CA PRO A 19 -10.95 6.74 -14.90
C PRO A 19 -10.15 7.21 -16.14
N PRO A 20 -10.80 7.69 -17.21
CA PRO A 20 -10.10 8.22 -18.39
C PRO A 20 -9.07 9.29 -18.04
N GLN A 21 -9.40 10.16 -17.06
CA GLN A 21 -8.53 11.22 -16.57
C GLN A 21 -7.23 10.68 -15.94
N LEU A 22 -7.26 9.50 -15.31
CA LEU A 22 -6.05 8.87 -14.77
C LEU A 22 -5.16 8.34 -15.91
N ARG A 23 -5.75 7.82 -16.98
CA ARG A 23 -4.98 7.36 -18.17
C ARG A 23 -4.32 8.54 -18.87
N GLU A 24 -5.04 9.64 -19.03
CA GLU A 24 -4.51 10.91 -19.54
C GLU A 24 -3.34 11.40 -18.67
N TYR A 25 -3.53 11.40 -17.35
CA TYR A 25 -2.49 11.80 -16.41
C TYR A 25 -1.21 10.95 -16.54
N LEU A 26 -1.34 9.62 -16.53
CA LEU A 26 -0.20 8.70 -16.65
C LEU A 26 0.54 8.91 -17.98
N ALA A 27 -0.18 9.10 -19.09
CA ALA A 27 0.42 9.40 -20.38
C ALA A 27 1.19 10.72 -20.36
N ALA A 28 0.61 11.78 -19.79
CA ALA A 28 1.25 13.10 -19.69
C ALA A 28 2.48 13.13 -18.77
N THR A 29 2.57 12.18 -17.83
CA THR A 29 3.76 12.01 -16.96
C THR A 29 4.72 10.93 -17.47
N ASN A 30 4.60 10.50 -18.73
CA ASN A 30 5.40 9.46 -19.35
C ASN A 30 5.46 8.16 -18.50
N THR A 31 4.35 7.84 -17.84
CA THR A 31 4.21 6.65 -17.01
C THR A 31 3.46 5.59 -17.80
N ARG A 32 4.12 4.45 -18.05
CA ARG A 32 3.50 3.35 -18.79
C ARG A 32 2.45 2.68 -17.93
N LEU A 33 1.24 2.53 -18.48
CA LEU A 33 0.18 1.74 -17.86
C LEU A 33 0.22 0.34 -18.46
N GLU A 34 0.53 -0.66 -17.64
CA GLU A 34 0.57 -2.06 -18.05
C GLU A 34 -0.58 -2.82 -17.36
N LEU A 35 -1.29 -3.64 -18.13
CA LEU A 35 -2.33 -4.51 -17.60
C LEU A 35 -1.71 -5.86 -17.23
N MET A 36 -2.09 -6.38 -16.07
CA MET A 36 -1.65 -7.70 -15.61
C MET A 36 -2.87 -8.59 -15.30
N PRO A 37 -2.96 -9.80 -15.86
CA PRO A 37 -3.99 -10.76 -15.46
C PRO A 37 -3.82 -11.13 -13.99
N THR A 38 -4.92 -11.13 -13.23
CA THR A 38 -4.91 -11.50 -11.80
C THR A 38 -5.88 -12.61 -11.44
N GLU A 39 -6.83 -12.90 -12.33
CA GLU A 39 -7.79 -13.99 -12.15
C GLU A 39 -7.08 -15.35 -12.04
N GLY A 40 -7.56 -16.18 -11.10
CA GLY A 40 -7.03 -17.53 -10.89
C GLY A 40 -5.66 -17.62 -10.22
N VAL A 41 -4.88 -16.53 -10.13
CA VAL A 41 -3.54 -16.56 -9.53
C VAL A 41 -3.61 -16.85 -8.02
N PHE A 42 -4.45 -16.12 -7.28
CA PHE A 42 -4.75 -16.40 -5.87
C PHE A 42 -6.23 -16.75 -5.72
N SER A 43 -6.52 -17.85 -5.01
CA SER A 43 -7.89 -18.30 -4.73
C SER A 43 -8.12 -18.50 -3.22
N PRO A 44 -9.04 -17.76 -2.57
CA PRO A 44 -9.81 -16.63 -3.13
C PRO A 44 -8.91 -15.45 -3.49
N HIS A 45 -9.42 -14.48 -4.26
CA HIS A 45 -8.65 -13.30 -4.68
C HIS A 45 -7.97 -12.62 -3.48
N TYR A 46 -6.67 -12.33 -3.64
CA TYR A 46 -5.83 -11.72 -2.62
C TYR A 46 -5.29 -10.38 -3.14
N LYS A 47 -5.91 -9.28 -2.70
CA LYS A 47 -5.62 -7.93 -3.21
C LYS A 47 -4.14 -7.56 -3.07
N GLN A 48 -3.53 -7.83 -1.91
CA GLN A 48 -2.12 -7.51 -1.68
C GLN A 48 -1.20 -8.34 -2.60
N GLY A 49 -1.61 -9.55 -2.98
CA GLY A 49 -0.89 -10.41 -3.93
C GLY A 49 -0.73 -9.81 -5.33
N ASN A 50 -1.54 -8.81 -5.70
CA ASN A 50 -1.39 -8.09 -6.97
C ASN A 50 0.01 -7.47 -7.11
N LYS A 51 0.66 -7.08 -6.01
CA LYS A 51 2.04 -6.56 -6.08
C LYS A 51 3.04 -7.62 -6.52
N LEU A 52 2.86 -8.86 -6.09
CA LEU A 52 3.72 -9.97 -6.49
C LEU A 52 3.57 -10.28 -7.98
N ILE A 53 2.32 -10.25 -8.46
CA ILE A 53 1.99 -10.40 -9.89
C ILE A 53 2.61 -9.27 -10.71
N ALA A 54 2.51 -8.03 -10.24
CA ALA A 54 3.13 -6.87 -10.86
C ALA A 54 4.65 -7.00 -10.90
N CYS A 55 5.28 -7.34 -9.78
CA CYS A 55 6.73 -7.53 -9.69
C CYS A 55 7.22 -8.63 -10.64
N ALA A 56 6.47 -9.72 -10.82
CA ALA A 56 6.85 -10.82 -11.71
C ALA A 56 6.75 -10.49 -13.22
N GLN A 57 6.16 -9.37 -13.60
CA GLN A 57 6.08 -8.96 -15.02
C GLN A 57 7.48 -8.69 -15.61
N PRO A 58 7.70 -9.04 -16.89
CA PRO A 58 9.00 -8.89 -17.54
C PRO A 58 9.39 -7.42 -17.69
N ARG A 59 10.67 -7.10 -17.48
CA ARG A 59 11.25 -5.76 -17.66
C ARG A 59 12.65 -5.87 -18.27
N PRO A 60 13.06 -4.92 -19.14
CA PRO A 60 14.38 -4.96 -19.78
C PRO A 60 15.52 -4.47 -18.86
N HIS A 61 15.19 -3.85 -17.74
CA HIS A 61 16.14 -3.19 -16.84
C HIS A 61 16.88 -4.20 -15.95
N ALA A 62 18.11 -3.87 -15.55
CA ALA A 62 18.90 -4.72 -14.64
C ALA A 62 18.31 -4.84 -13.22
N PHE A 63 17.61 -3.79 -12.76
CA PHE A 63 17.02 -3.72 -11.42
C PHE A 63 15.57 -3.23 -11.49
N THR A 64 14.82 -3.50 -10.43
CA THR A 64 13.48 -2.95 -10.23
C THR A 64 13.35 -2.41 -8.81
N ILE A 65 12.68 -1.27 -8.69
CA ILE A 65 12.23 -0.69 -7.43
C ILE A 65 10.71 -0.77 -7.44
N PHE A 66 10.16 -1.63 -6.59
CA PHE A 66 8.74 -1.68 -6.34
C PHE A 66 8.35 -0.62 -5.29
N LEU A 67 7.28 0.11 -5.56
CA LEU A 67 6.68 1.09 -4.66
C LEU A 67 5.18 0.79 -4.54
N ASP A 68 4.67 0.70 -3.31
CA ASP A 68 3.22 0.68 -3.08
C ASP A 68 2.61 2.03 -3.51
N THR A 69 1.35 1.99 -3.93
CA THR A 69 0.61 3.20 -4.36
C THR A 69 0.34 4.18 -3.22
N ASP A 70 0.53 3.76 -1.97
CA ASP A 70 0.42 4.59 -0.78
C ASP A 70 1.79 5.12 -0.28
N THR A 71 2.74 5.24 -1.20
CA THR A 71 4.04 5.90 -1.00
C THR A 71 4.13 7.23 -1.76
N VAL A 72 5.00 8.11 -1.32
CA VAL A 72 5.35 9.34 -2.05
C VAL A 72 6.84 9.63 -1.95
N LEU A 73 7.42 10.13 -3.04
CA LEU A 73 8.80 10.58 -3.08
C LEU A 73 8.86 11.99 -2.50
N TRP A 74 9.50 12.16 -1.35
CA TRP A 74 9.63 13.45 -0.67
C TRP A 74 10.81 14.27 -1.20
N GLN A 75 11.91 13.60 -1.53
CA GLN A 75 13.14 14.22 -1.98
C GLN A 75 13.79 13.41 -3.09
N LYS A 76 14.66 14.06 -3.87
CA LYS A 76 15.54 13.37 -4.81
C LYS A 76 16.57 12.54 -4.05
N PHE A 77 16.91 11.38 -4.57
CA PHE A 77 17.97 10.50 -4.06
C PHE A 77 18.65 9.79 -5.22
N ASP A 78 19.83 9.21 -4.94
CA ASP A 78 20.52 8.35 -5.89
C ASP A 78 19.93 6.93 -5.82
N LEU A 79 19.52 6.38 -6.96
CA LEU A 79 19.01 5.02 -7.07
C LEU A 79 20.05 3.99 -6.63
N ALA A 80 21.35 4.30 -6.77
CA ALA A 80 22.45 3.47 -6.30
C ALA A 80 22.38 3.22 -4.78
N GLU A 81 21.78 4.10 -3.99
CA GLU A 81 21.60 3.91 -2.55
C GLU A 81 20.61 2.75 -2.27
N MET A 82 19.64 2.55 -3.16
CA MET A 82 18.58 1.57 -3.00
C MET A 82 18.86 0.22 -3.64
N VAL A 83 19.92 0.07 -4.46
CA VAL A 83 20.24 -1.19 -5.13
C VAL A 83 21.52 -1.81 -4.56
N ALA A 84 21.62 -3.14 -4.64
CA ALA A 84 22.84 -3.87 -4.34
C ALA A 84 22.92 -5.13 -5.21
N HIS A 85 24.09 -5.38 -5.79
CA HIS A 85 24.32 -6.60 -6.57
C HIS A 85 24.24 -7.84 -5.68
N GLY A 86 23.57 -8.89 -6.19
CA GLY A 86 23.41 -10.14 -5.45
C GLY A 86 22.53 -10.04 -4.20
N ALA A 87 21.78 -8.95 -4.03
CA ALA A 87 20.90 -8.77 -2.88
C ALA A 87 19.56 -8.13 -3.24
N VAL A 88 18.57 -8.43 -2.41
CA VAL A 88 17.29 -7.71 -2.38
C VAL A 88 17.35 -6.66 -1.29
N CYS A 89 16.96 -5.42 -1.58
CA CYS A 89 16.95 -4.36 -0.58
C CYS A 89 15.52 -4.05 -0.16
N ALA A 90 15.25 -4.05 1.15
CA ALA A 90 13.95 -3.74 1.70
C ALA A 90 14.08 -3.15 3.09
N ALA A 91 13.13 -2.30 3.48
CA ALA A 91 13.09 -1.79 4.84
C ALA A 91 12.55 -2.86 5.80
N PRO A 92 13.09 -2.98 7.02
CA PRO A 92 12.49 -3.82 8.06
C PRO A 92 11.02 -3.44 8.27
N GLU A 93 10.17 -4.41 8.58
CA GLU A 93 8.79 -4.12 8.97
C GLU A 93 8.79 -3.27 10.26
N GLY A 94 7.82 -2.36 10.42
CA GLY A 94 7.77 -1.48 11.57
C GLY A 94 7.44 -2.21 12.87
N ARG A 95 6.56 -3.22 12.79
CA ARG A 95 5.99 -3.92 13.94
C ARG A 95 5.94 -5.42 13.72
N TYR A 96 6.08 -6.19 14.80
CA TYR A 96 6.06 -7.65 14.69
C TYR A 96 4.61 -8.17 14.57
N THR A 97 4.01 -7.98 13.39
CA THR A 97 2.59 -8.21 13.07
C THR A 97 2.26 -9.66 12.72
N TRP A 98 3.24 -10.42 12.25
CA TRP A 98 3.15 -11.86 11.98
C TRP A 98 4.34 -12.59 12.58
N GLY A 99 4.21 -13.89 12.85
CA GLY A 99 5.26 -14.71 13.47
C GLY A 99 5.06 -15.00 14.96
N LYS A 100 3.88 -14.65 15.51
CA LYS A 100 3.47 -14.94 16.89
C LYS A 100 2.18 -15.78 16.89
N PRO A 101 2.05 -16.81 17.75
CA PRO A 101 3.05 -17.33 18.69
C PRO A 101 4.27 -17.98 18.00
N GLU A 102 5.27 -18.38 18.80
CA GLU A 102 6.48 -19.07 18.34
C GLU A 102 6.15 -20.30 17.46
N GLY A 103 7.01 -20.63 16.49
CA GLY A 103 6.79 -21.73 15.54
C GLY A 103 6.22 -21.30 14.18
N HIS A 104 5.75 -20.06 14.02
CA HIS A 104 5.16 -19.61 12.75
C HIS A 104 6.20 -19.52 11.62
N TRP A 105 7.38 -18.99 11.91
CA TRP A 105 8.47 -18.92 10.94
C TRP A 105 8.97 -20.31 10.56
N GLU A 106 9.12 -21.19 11.54
CA GLU A 106 9.54 -22.58 11.36
C GLU A 106 8.60 -23.31 10.41
N ARG A 107 7.28 -23.15 10.59
CA ARG A 107 6.27 -23.71 9.69
C ARG A 107 6.39 -23.16 8.27
N ALA A 108 6.58 -21.85 8.10
CA ALA A 108 6.71 -21.23 6.78
C ALA A 108 7.99 -21.68 6.06
N TYR A 109 9.14 -21.70 6.74
CA TYR A 109 10.40 -22.19 6.16
C TYR A 109 10.36 -23.70 5.88
N SER A 110 9.66 -24.49 6.70
CA SER A 110 9.53 -25.94 6.50
C SER A 110 8.81 -26.34 5.21
N VAL A 111 7.95 -25.46 4.66
CA VAL A 111 7.29 -25.69 3.36
C VAL A 111 8.31 -25.92 2.25
N PHE A 112 9.51 -25.33 2.38
CA PHE A 112 10.59 -25.45 1.41
C PHE A 112 11.75 -26.31 1.92
N GLY A 113 11.57 -27.05 3.02
CA GLY A 113 12.63 -27.84 3.64
C GLY A 113 13.78 -26.98 4.18
N MET A 114 13.50 -25.73 4.56
CA MET A 114 14.50 -24.78 5.05
C MET A 114 14.40 -24.62 6.57
N ALA A 115 15.53 -24.31 7.20
CA ALA A 115 15.54 -23.81 8.58
C ALA A 115 15.32 -22.29 8.59
N VAL A 116 14.73 -21.77 9.67
CA VAL A 116 14.71 -20.32 9.91
C VAL A 116 16.16 -19.86 10.08
N PRO A 117 16.60 -18.79 9.39
CA PRO A 117 17.97 -18.30 9.51
C PRO A 117 18.28 -17.88 10.96
N GLU A 118 19.53 -17.97 11.38
CA GLU A 118 19.99 -17.45 12.69
C GLU A 118 20.04 -15.93 12.72
N GLU A 119 20.21 -15.30 11.56
CA GLU A 119 20.25 -13.85 11.42
C GLU A 119 18.98 -13.19 11.97
N ARG A 120 19.16 -12.02 12.59
CA ARG A 120 18.08 -11.25 13.19
C ARG A 120 18.20 -9.78 12.80
N ILE A 121 17.06 -9.15 12.55
CA ILE A 121 16.97 -7.73 12.25
C ILE A 121 16.13 -7.00 13.29
N LYS A 122 16.36 -5.69 13.42
CA LYS A 122 15.53 -4.80 14.25
C LYS A 122 14.40 -4.24 13.41
N LEU A 123 13.18 -4.32 13.93
CA LEU A 123 11.99 -3.75 13.30
C LEU A 123 11.99 -2.22 13.41
N ALA A 124 11.66 -1.53 12.32
CA ALA A 124 11.91 -0.09 12.14
C ALA A 124 11.28 0.80 13.22
N ARG A 125 10.03 0.51 13.63
CA ARG A 125 9.29 1.36 14.57
C ARG A 125 9.40 0.90 16.03
N THR A 126 9.51 -0.40 16.26
CA THR A 126 9.47 -0.98 17.61
C THR A 126 10.84 -1.34 18.17
N GLY A 127 11.86 -1.44 17.32
CA GLY A 127 13.19 -1.95 17.68
C GLY A 127 13.18 -3.42 18.10
N ALA A 128 12.03 -4.11 18.03
CA ALA A 128 11.92 -5.51 18.35
C ALA A 128 12.80 -6.35 17.41
N VAL A 129 13.39 -7.41 17.94
CA VAL A 129 14.25 -8.31 17.18
C VAL A 129 13.39 -9.43 16.58
N SER A 130 13.60 -9.72 15.30
CA SER A 130 12.85 -10.72 14.54
C SER A 130 13.81 -11.48 13.60
N PRO A 131 13.50 -12.70 13.14
CA PRO A 131 14.03 -13.19 11.87
C PRO A 131 13.84 -12.14 10.75
N PRO A 132 14.52 -12.26 9.60
CA PRO A 132 14.36 -11.31 8.51
C PRO A 132 12.87 -11.13 8.17
N TYR A 133 12.35 -9.93 8.43
CA TYR A 133 10.94 -9.58 8.29
C TYR A 133 10.80 -8.14 7.80
N PHE A 134 10.39 -7.99 6.55
CA PHE A 134 10.49 -6.74 5.81
C PHE A 134 9.11 -6.17 5.48
N ASN A 135 9.06 -4.85 5.41
CA ASN A 135 7.95 -4.18 4.77
C ASN A 135 8.01 -4.43 3.26
N ALA A 136 6.87 -4.76 2.65
CA ALA A 136 6.78 -5.04 1.20
C ALA A 136 6.25 -3.85 0.38
N GLY A 137 6.27 -2.64 0.94
CA GLY A 137 5.85 -1.41 0.26
C GLY A 137 6.97 -0.70 -0.49
N VAL A 138 8.23 -0.97 -0.15
CA VAL A 138 9.40 -0.54 -0.90
C VAL A 138 10.41 -1.69 -0.95
N VAL A 139 10.61 -2.27 -2.13
CA VAL A 139 11.51 -3.41 -2.33
C VAL A 139 12.29 -3.21 -3.62
N THR A 140 13.61 -3.39 -3.57
CA THR A 140 14.46 -3.39 -4.75
C THR A 140 15.09 -4.75 -4.97
N PHE A 141 15.21 -5.15 -6.23
CA PHE A 141 15.74 -6.47 -6.57
C PHE A 141 16.37 -6.49 -7.97
N PRO A 142 17.33 -7.40 -8.20
CA PRO A 142 17.87 -7.65 -9.54
C PRO A 142 16.86 -8.41 -10.40
N ASN A 143 16.81 -8.07 -11.69
CA ASN A 143 16.02 -8.78 -12.69
C ASN A 143 16.80 -9.92 -13.38
N ALA A 144 18.08 -10.09 -13.04
CA ALA A 144 18.88 -11.20 -13.53
C ALA A 144 18.31 -12.54 -13.05
N PRO A 145 18.52 -13.63 -13.81
CA PRO A 145 18.17 -14.99 -13.38
C PRO A 145 18.78 -15.34 -12.03
N VAL A 146 18.02 -16.09 -11.23
CA VAL A 146 18.42 -16.58 -9.91
C VAL A 146 18.26 -18.09 -9.86
N LYS A 147 18.69 -18.72 -8.75
CA LYS A 147 18.74 -20.18 -8.63
C LYS A 147 17.36 -20.83 -8.89
N GLY A 148 17.18 -21.41 -10.08
CA GLY A 148 15.97 -22.15 -10.46
C GLY A 148 14.77 -21.29 -10.86
N PHE A 149 14.94 -19.97 -11.03
CA PHE A 149 13.86 -19.05 -11.41
C PHE A 149 14.30 -18.07 -12.49
N THR A 150 13.33 -17.54 -13.23
CA THR A 150 13.59 -16.56 -14.29
C THR A 150 14.18 -15.26 -13.75
N ASN A 151 13.76 -14.84 -12.56
CA ASN A 151 14.32 -13.74 -11.78
C ASN A 151 13.85 -13.85 -10.30
N PHE A 152 14.27 -12.91 -9.46
CA PHE A 152 13.85 -12.89 -8.06
C PHE A 152 12.33 -12.72 -7.87
N ALA A 153 11.67 -11.86 -8.65
CA ALA A 153 10.25 -11.59 -8.48
C ALA A 153 9.37 -12.81 -8.80
N ASP A 154 9.76 -13.62 -9.80
CA ASP A 154 9.17 -14.93 -10.07
C ASP A 154 9.32 -15.86 -8.87
N CYS A 155 10.54 -15.97 -8.31
CA CYS A 155 10.76 -16.72 -7.07
C CYS A 155 9.86 -16.24 -5.93
N TRP A 156 9.69 -14.92 -5.77
CA TRP A 156 8.87 -14.32 -4.73
C TRP A 156 7.38 -14.66 -4.90
N LEU A 157 6.84 -14.53 -6.12
CA LEU A 157 5.47 -14.91 -6.43
C LEU A 157 5.23 -16.41 -6.20
N GLN A 158 6.11 -17.28 -6.71
CA GLN A 158 5.98 -18.73 -6.52
C GLN A 158 6.11 -19.14 -5.05
N THR A 159 6.95 -18.45 -4.28
CA THR A 159 7.05 -18.65 -2.81
C THR A 159 5.73 -18.31 -2.13
N ALA A 160 5.13 -17.18 -2.46
CA ALA A 160 3.85 -16.77 -1.90
C ALA A 160 2.72 -17.74 -2.28
N LEU A 161 2.65 -18.16 -3.55
CA LEU A 161 1.64 -19.11 -4.02
C LEU A 161 1.74 -20.45 -3.29
N GLU A 162 2.95 -20.97 -3.12
CA GLU A 162 3.18 -22.20 -2.37
C GLU A 162 2.75 -22.03 -0.91
N LEU A 163 3.21 -20.99 -0.22
CA LEU A 163 2.82 -20.73 1.18
C LEU A 163 1.30 -20.55 1.36
N ASP A 164 0.59 -20.12 0.32
CA ASP A 164 -0.84 -19.86 0.36
C ASP A 164 -1.71 -21.11 0.26
N LYS A 165 -1.15 -22.26 -0.13
CA LYS A 165 -1.93 -23.49 -0.27
C LYS A 165 -2.52 -23.96 1.07
N PRO A 166 -3.77 -24.44 1.09
CA PRO A 166 -4.47 -24.80 2.33
C PRO A 166 -3.83 -25.96 3.10
N GLU A 167 -3.13 -26.87 2.41
CA GLU A 167 -2.44 -28.01 3.02
C GLU A 167 -1.23 -27.60 3.87
N HIS A 168 -0.64 -26.42 3.63
CA HIS A 168 0.53 -25.99 4.38
C HIS A 168 0.16 -25.37 5.72
N PRO A 169 0.89 -25.71 6.80
CA PRO A 169 0.59 -25.28 8.15
C PRO A 169 1.05 -23.84 8.42
N VAL A 170 0.79 -22.89 7.51
CA VAL A 170 1.19 -21.49 7.66
C VAL A 170 0.01 -20.67 8.18
N PRO A 171 -0.06 -20.42 9.51
CA PRO A 171 -1.22 -19.78 10.13
C PRO A 171 -1.31 -18.31 9.73
N THR A 172 -2.55 -17.83 9.59
CA THR A 172 -2.89 -16.40 9.41
C THR A 172 -1.98 -15.69 8.40
N ARG A 173 -1.62 -16.37 7.30
CA ARG A 173 -0.66 -15.85 6.31
C ARG A 173 -1.15 -14.60 5.57
N ARG A 174 -2.46 -14.50 5.31
CA ARG A 174 -3.08 -13.29 4.76
C ARG A 174 -3.46 -12.36 5.91
N PRO A 175 -3.21 -11.04 5.82
CA PRO A 175 -2.81 -10.30 4.62
C PRO A 175 -1.30 -10.11 4.43
N TRP A 176 -0.43 -10.77 5.20
CA TRP A 176 1.03 -10.56 5.23
C TRP A 176 1.83 -11.49 4.30
N LEU A 177 1.18 -12.18 3.37
CA LEU A 177 1.78 -13.27 2.62
C LEU A 177 2.97 -12.81 1.77
N ASP A 178 2.88 -11.63 1.17
CA ASP A 178 3.96 -10.95 0.48
C ASP A 178 5.18 -10.71 1.39
N GLN A 179 4.95 -10.26 2.62
CA GLN A 179 6.00 -10.00 3.62
C GLN A 179 6.62 -11.28 4.18
N ILE A 180 5.82 -12.33 4.37
CA ILE A 180 6.29 -13.65 4.83
C ILE A 180 7.12 -14.33 3.74
N ALA A 181 6.64 -14.28 2.50
CA ALA A 181 7.29 -14.91 1.36
C ALA A 181 8.62 -14.23 1.00
N LEU A 182 8.77 -12.93 1.24
CA LEU A 182 9.94 -12.14 0.87
C LEU A 182 11.28 -12.71 1.40
N PRO A 183 11.50 -12.87 2.72
CA PRO A 183 12.75 -13.43 3.25
C PRO A 183 13.02 -14.87 2.81
N ILE A 184 11.95 -15.67 2.66
CA ILE A 184 12.07 -17.06 2.19
C ILE A 184 12.48 -17.09 0.72
N ALA A 185 11.88 -16.23 -0.12
CA ALA A 185 12.21 -16.11 -1.53
C ALA A 185 13.66 -15.65 -1.75
N ILE A 186 14.16 -14.73 -0.92
CA ILE A 186 15.56 -14.27 -0.96
C ILE A 186 16.49 -15.46 -0.76
N ALA A 187 16.24 -16.26 0.28
CA ALA A 187 17.03 -17.43 0.58
C ALA A 187 16.90 -18.53 -0.49
N ARG A 188 15.69 -18.79 -1.01
CA ARG A 188 15.45 -19.73 -2.12
C ARG A 188 16.18 -19.34 -3.40
N ALA A 189 16.22 -18.03 -3.71
CA ALA A 189 16.91 -17.47 -4.85
C ALA A 189 18.45 -17.51 -4.72
N GLY A 190 18.97 -17.78 -3.51
CA GLY A 190 20.39 -17.73 -3.21
C GLY A 190 20.95 -16.29 -3.18
N LEU A 191 20.08 -15.32 -2.90
CA LEU A 191 20.47 -13.91 -2.77
C LEU A 191 20.68 -13.54 -1.30
N ASN A 192 21.45 -12.48 -1.07
CA ASN A 192 21.50 -11.81 0.23
C ASN A 192 20.37 -10.78 0.35
N PHE A 193 20.28 -10.13 1.50
CA PHE A 193 19.49 -8.91 1.64
C PHE A 193 20.32 -7.74 2.16
N LYS A 194 19.88 -6.53 1.82
CA LYS A 194 20.38 -5.27 2.39
C LYS A 194 19.20 -4.55 3.03
N THR A 195 19.29 -4.25 4.32
CA THR A 195 18.26 -3.45 4.99
C THR A 195 18.33 -2.01 4.48
N LEU A 196 17.23 -1.52 3.92
CA LEU A 196 17.03 -0.08 3.71
C LEU A 196 16.69 0.55 5.06
N ASP A 197 17.31 1.69 5.36
CA ASP A 197 16.96 2.45 6.55
C ASP A 197 15.66 3.23 6.36
N ASP A 198 15.16 3.82 7.46
CA ASP A 198 13.89 4.54 7.50
C ASP A 198 13.79 5.66 6.46
N ARG A 199 14.90 6.16 5.88
CA ARG A 199 14.83 7.21 4.87
C ARG A 199 14.12 6.73 3.60
N PHE A 200 14.20 5.44 3.26
CA PHE A 200 13.66 4.90 2.01
C PHE A 200 12.28 4.26 2.18
N ASN A 201 11.74 4.20 3.39
CA ASN A 201 10.39 3.67 3.63
C ASN A 201 9.86 4.17 5.00
N LEU A 202 9.72 5.48 5.16
CA LEU A 202 9.31 6.07 6.43
C LEU A 202 7.79 5.93 6.61
N SER A 203 7.36 5.01 7.49
CA SER A 203 5.94 4.94 7.87
C SER A 203 5.51 6.19 8.65
N LEU A 204 4.49 6.87 8.14
CA LEU A 204 3.92 8.07 8.79
C LEU A 204 2.88 7.74 9.87
N THR A 205 2.60 6.46 10.12
CA THR A 205 1.55 6.06 11.06
C THR A 205 1.88 6.44 12.50
N HIS A 206 1.17 7.41 13.04
CA HIS A 206 1.29 7.87 14.42
C HIS A 206 -0.09 8.16 15.02
N ASN A 207 -0.14 8.43 16.33
CA ASN A 207 -1.36 8.86 16.98
C ASN A 207 -1.41 10.38 17.08
N ALA A 208 -2.50 10.99 16.65
CA ALA A 208 -2.72 12.42 16.80
C ALA A 208 -2.78 12.84 18.27
N ILE A 209 -2.24 14.02 18.57
CA ILE A 209 -2.38 14.68 19.86
C ILE A 209 -3.70 15.49 19.82
N VAL A 210 -4.52 15.32 20.85
CA VAL A 210 -5.81 16.02 20.99
C VAL A 210 -5.87 16.75 22.33
N GLU A 211 -6.71 17.78 22.38
CA GLU A 211 -6.95 18.55 23.61
C GLU A 211 -7.49 17.66 24.73
N GLY A 212 -7.08 17.94 25.97
CA GLY A 212 -7.47 17.16 27.16
C GLY A 212 -6.78 15.79 27.29
N MET A 213 -5.85 15.44 26.39
CA MET A 213 -5.11 14.19 26.50
C MET A 213 -4.22 14.17 27.75
N TRP A 214 -4.27 13.06 28.50
CA TRP A 214 -3.40 12.83 29.66
C TRP A 214 -1.92 13.02 29.30
N GLU A 215 -1.20 13.78 30.12
CA GLU A 215 0.16 14.27 29.84
C GLU A 215 1.14 13.16 29.45
N LYS A 216 1.17 12.04 30.19
CA LYS A 216 2.07 10.92 29.86
C LYS A 216 1.79 10.35 28.47
N LYS A 217 0.52 10.27 28.06
CA LYS A 217 0.12 9.79 26.74
C LYS A 217 0.49 10.82 25.66
N ARG A 218 0.29 12.11 25.94
CA ARG A 218 0.69 13.22 25.08
C ARG A 218 2.19 13.21 24.81
N LEU A 219 3.03 13.10 25.85
CA LEU A 219 4.48 13.03 25.71
C LEU A 219 4.93 11.82 24.87
N ARG A 220 4.30 10.66 25.06
CA ARG A 220 4.59 9.47 24.25
C ARG A 220 4.26 9.67 22.76
N PHE A 221 3.11 10.29 22.47
CA PHE A 221 2.70 10.56 21.09
C PHE A 221 3.56 11.64 20.44
N GLN A 222 3.93 12.68 21.21
CA GLN A 222 4.88 13.70 20.76
C GLN A 222 6.23 13.07 20.42
N GLY A 223 6.78 12.20 21.28
CA GLY A 223 8.05 11.53 20.97
C GLY A 223 7.99 10.63 19.73
N GLU A 224 6.83 10.11 19.37
CA GLU A 224 6.64 9.38 18.10
C GLU A 224 6.66 10.32 16.89
N ILE A 225 5.99 11.48 17.00
CA ILE A 225 6.01 12.54 15.99
C ILE A 225 7.44 13.08 15.81
N ASP A 226 8.10 13.46 16.91
CA ASP A 226 9.48 13.99 16.89
C ASP A 226 10.45 13.00 16.22
N ARG A 227 10.29 11.70 16.49
CA ARG A 227 11.10 10.64 15.85
C ARG A 227 10.87 10.60 14.34
N ILE A 228 9.62 10.70 13.88
CA ILE A 228 9.27 10.68 12.46
C ILE A 228 9.79 11.94 11.75
N ASP A 229 9.64 13.10 12.40
CA ASP A 229 10.08 14.39 11.89
C ASP A 229 11.61 14.56 11.91
N ALA A 230 12.33 13.79 12.71
CA ALA A 230 13.79 13.79 12.73
C ALA A 230 14.42 13.04 11.55
N VAL A 231 13.71 12.12 10.89
CA VAL A 231 14.26 11.31 9.80
C VAL A 231 14.39 12.14 8.53
N ASP A 232 15.59 12.24 7.95
CA ASP A 232 15.80 12.85 6.63
C ASP A 232 15.29 11.93 5.50
N ALA A 233 13.97 11.90 5.33
CA ALA A 233 13.31 10.95 4.45
C ALA A 233 13.58 11.21 2.96
N ARG A 234 13.48 10.15 2.17
CA ARG A 234 13.46 10.15 0.69
C ARG A 234 12.11 9.67 0.18
N ILE A 235 11.56 8.63 0.81
CA ILE A 235 10.26 8.05 0.49
C ILE A 235 9.42 7.97 1.76
N LEU A 236 8.21 8.51 1.70
CA LEU A 236 7.24 8.46 2.80
C LEU A 236 6.20 7.38 2.48
N HIS A 237 5.94 6.49 3.42
CA HIS A 237 4.88 5.49 3.34
C HIS A 237 3.71 5.96 4.20
N TYR A 238 2.72 6.58 3.57
CA TYR A 238 1.68 7.29 4.31
C TYR A 238 0.54 6.37 4.75
N HIS A 239 0.31 5.23 4.08
CA HIS A 239 -0.80 4.28 4.28
C HIS A 239 -2.21 4.85 4.07
N VAL A 240 -2.48 6.01 4.67
CA VAL A 240 -3.68 6.82 4.54
C VAL A 240 -3.29 8.30 4.56
N VAL A 241 -3.92 9.11 3.72
CA VAL A 241 -3.61 10.55 3.59
C VAL A 241 -3.65 11.31 4.93
N PRO A 242 -4.57 11.02 5.89
CA PRO A 242 -4.53 11.67 7.20
C PRO A 242 -3.26 11.43 8.03
N ALA A 243 -2.39 10.48 7.67
CA ALA A 243 -1.15 10.21 8.39
C ALA A 243 -0.11 11.33 8.26
N PHE A 244 -0.27 12.26 7.32
CA PHE A 244 0.58 13.45 7.21
C PHE A 244 0.32 14.49 8.32
N ARG A 245 -0.87 14.50 8.92
CA ARG A 245 -1.30 15.56 9.86
C ARG A 245 -0.42 15.61 11.09
N GLY A 246 0.00 16.81 11.51
CA GLY A 246 0.82 17.03 12.69
C GLY A 246 2.27 16.60 12.54
N LEU A 247 2.71 16.27 11.33
CA LEU A 247 4.11 16.01 10.98
C LEU A 247 4.65 17.18 10.16
N ARG A 248 5.97 17.31 10.06
CA ARG A 248 6.62 18.29 9.17
C ARG A 248 6.30 18.10 7.67
N TYR A 249 5.71 16.96 7.32
CA TYR A 249 5.29 16.60 5.97
C TYR A 249 3.84 17.02 5.66
N GLU A 250 3.13 17.59 6.63
CA GLU A 250 1.76 18.08 6.44
C GLU A 250 1.68 19.08 5.28
N GLY A 251 0.61 18.99 4.48
CA GLY A 251 0.42 19.82 3.28
C GLY A 251 1.06 19.25 2.02
N TYR A 252 2.10 18.42 2.12
CA TYR A 252 2.85 17.97 0.93
C TYR A 252 2.02 17.22 -0.11
N ALA A 253 1.11 16.35 0.34
CA ALA A 253 0.24 15.64 -0.57
C ALA A 253 -0.70 16.59 -1.33
N ASP A 254 -1.16 17.67 -0.67
CA ASP A 254 -2.00 18.70 -1.30
C ASP A 254 -1.17 19.55 -2.27
N ASP A 255 0.08 19.90 -1.93
CA ASP A 255 1.00 20.62 -2.81
C ASP A 255 1.23 19.86 -4.12
N LEU A 256 1.47 18.54 -4.04
CA LEU A 256 1.61 17.68 -5.21
C LEU A 256 0.31 17.62 -6.03
N VAL A 257 -0.85 17.53 -5.38
CA VAL A 257 -2.12 17.53 -6.09
C VAL A 257 -2.33 18.85 -6.83
N GLN A 258 -2.02 19.99 -6.22
CA GLN A 258 -2.10 21.31 -6.85
C GLN A 258 -1.12 21.46 -8.02
N GLU A 259 0.11 20.98 -7.88
CA GLU A 259 1.14 21.09 -8.92
C GLU A 259 0.83 20.22 -10.15
N PHE A 260 0.30 19.02 -9.90
CA PHE A 260 0.16 17.99 -10.93
C PHE A 260 -1.26 17.83 -11.45
N THR A 261 -2.27 18.44 -10.81
CA THR A 261 -3.67 18.32 -11.22
C THR A 261 -4.42 19.66 -11.19
N VAL A 262 -5.72 19.65 -11.48
CA VAL A 262 -6.62 20.82 -11.36
C VAL A 262 -7.26 20.96 -9.97
N PHE A 263 -6.98 20.04 -9.05
CA PHE A 263 -7.57 20.03 -7.71
C PHE A 263 -6.72 20.85 -6.73
N ASP A 264 -7.38 21.49 -5.76
CA ASP A 264 -6.69 22.28 -4.73
C ASP A 264 -6.16 21.39 -3.58
N SER A 265 -6.67 20.17 -3.43
CA SER A 265 -6.25 19.26 -2.36
C SER A 265 -6.60 17.81 -2.67
N VAL A 266 -5.99 16.88 -1.94
CA VAL A 266 -6.36 15.45 -2.00
C VAL A 266 -7.83 15.25 -1.62
N ALA A 267 -8.37 16.10 -0.75
CA ALA A 267 -9.78 16.03 -0.36
C ALA A 267 -10.72 16.32 -1.53
N ASP A 268 -10.33 17.17 -2.47
CA ASP A 268 -11.14 17.56 -3.63
C ASP A 268 -11.22 16.46 -4.69
N MET A 269 -10.23 15.56 -4.72
CA MET A 269 -10.26 14.37 -5.58
C MET A 269 -11.26 13.32 -5.10
N ASN A 270 -11.72 13.40 -3.84
CA ASN A 270 -12.53 12.35 -3.25
C ASN A 270 -14.01 12.45 -3.68
N PHE A 271 -14.48 11.45 -4.43
CA PHE A 271 -15.87 11.39 -4.92
C PHE A 271 -16.92 11.51 -3.81
N THR A 272 -16.58 11.15 -2.57
CA THR A 272 -17.54 11.26 -1.45
C THR A 272 -17.93 12.70 -1.14
N ARG A 273 -17.17 13.69 -1.61
CA ARG A 273 -17.51 15.12 -1.47
C ARG A 273 -18.77 15.51 -2.26
N PHE A 274 -19.12 14.71 -3.27
CA PHE A 274 -20.29 14.95 -4.15
C PHE A 274 -21.53 14.17 -3.68
N LEU A 275 -21.47 13.56 -2.50
CA LEU A 275 -22.62 12.91 -1.89
C LEU A 275 -23.39 13.92 -1.01
N ASP A 276 -24.71 13.83 -1.02
CA ASP A 276 -25.59 14.63 -0.16
C ASP A 276 -25.52 14.24 1.33
N TYR A 277 -24.62 13.34 1.69
CA TYR A 277 -24.41 12.84 3.05
C TYR A 277 -22.95 12.49 3.30
N VAL A 278 -22.55 12.53 4.58
CA VAL A 278 -21.20 12.12 5.02
C VAL A 278 -21.20 10.61 5.28
N PRO A 279 -20.44 9.78 4.52
CA PRO A 279 -20.49 8.32 4.67
C PRO A 279 -20.14 7.83 6.08
N LYS A 280 -19.23 8.52 6.78
CA LYS A 280 -18.83 8.17 8.15
C LYS A 280 -19.99 8.33 9.14
N ASP A 281 -20.74 9.42 9.02
CA ASP A 281 -21.88 9.69 9.90
C ASP A 281 -23.05 8.76 9.57
N MET A 282 -23.31 8.52 8.28
CA MET A 282 -24.26 7.52 7.80
C MET A 282 -23.95 6.12 8.36
N MET A 283 -22.69 5.67 8.32
CA MET A 283 -22.30 4.37 8.87
C MET A 283 -22.42 4.33 10.40
N LYS A 284 -22.07 5.41 11.11
CA LYS A 284 -22.25 5.51 12.57
C LYS A 284 -23.72 5.38 12.94
N GLU A 285 -24.59 6.09 12.24
CA GLU A 285 -26.04 6.04 12.44
C GLU A 285 -26.59 4.63 12.12
N PHE A 286 -26.15 4.02 11.02
CA PHE A 286 -26.52 2.65 10.66
C PHE A 286 -26.24 1.66 11.80
N HIS A 287 -25.05 1.75 12.41
CA HIS A 287 -24.67 0.88 13.51
C HIS A 287 -25.49 1.16 14.78
N GLN A 288 -25.76 2.42 15.10
CA GLN A 288 -26.63 2.79 16.23
C GLN A 288 -28.04 2.22 16.07
N LEU A 289 -28.64 2.36 14.88
CA LEU A 289 -29.98 1.82 14.61
C LEU A 289 -30.00 0.28 14.57
N ASN A 290 -28.89 -0.36 14.16
CA ASN A 290 -28.76 -1.82 14.20
C ASN A 290 -28.52 -2.40 15.59
N ALA A 291 -28.01 -1.60 16.53
CA ALA A 291 -27.89 -2.03 17.92
C ALA A 291 -29.27 -2.20 18.59
N VAL A 292 -30.31 -1.51 18.10
CA VAL A 292 -31.70 -1.68 18.57
C VAL A 292 -32.34 -2.88 17.86
N PRO A 293 -32.80 -3.90 18.61
CA PRO A 293 -33.50 -5.06 18.05
C PRO A 293 -34.69 -4.64 17.19
N LYS A 294 -34.90 -5.31 16.05
CA LYS A 294 -35.94 -4.93 15.07
C LYS A 294 -37.34 -4.78 15.68
N LYS A 295 -37.68 -5.60 16.68
CA LYS A 295 -38.99 -5.60 17.36
C LYS A 295 -39.16 -4.45 18.36
N GLU A 296 -38.05 -3.80 18.76
CA GLU A 296 -38.00 -2.74 19.77
C GLU A 296 -37.82 -1.35 19.14
N ARG A 297 -37.69 -1.28 17.81
CA ARG A 297 -37.55 0.00 17.10
C ARG A 297 -38.87 0.76 17.12
N THR A 298 -38.81 2.06 17.45
CA THR A 298 -39.94 2.96 17.24
C THR A 298 -40.26 3.10 15.73
N PRO A 299 -41.47 3.55 15.35
CA PRO A 299 -41.80 3.82 13.95
C PRO A 299 -40.81 4.77 13.27
N GLU A 300 -40.33 5.81 13.98
CA GLU A 300 -39.33 6.76 13.47
C GLU A 300 -37.98 6.06 13.24
N GLN A 301 -37.53 5.23 14.18
CA GLN A 301 -36.28 4.47 14.05
C GLN A 301 -36.34 3.46 12.90
N ALA A 302 -37.49 2.81 12.69
CA ALA A 302 -37.70 1.90 11.58
C ALA A 302 -37.66 2.62 10.23
N ALA A 303 -38.33 3.78 10.13
CA ALA A 303 -38.32 4.61 8.93
C ALA A 303 -36.90 5.14 8.62
N ARG A 304 -36.20 5.66 9.65
CA ARG A 304 -34.83 6.17 9.50
C ARG A 304 -33.85 5.06 9.13
N TRP A 305 -33.99 3.88 9.73
CA TRP A 305 -33.16 2.73 9.37
C TRP A 305 -33.32 2.34 7.90
N LYS A 306 -34.55 2.38 7.35
CA LYS A 306 -34.79 2.08 5.94
C LYS A 306 -34.05 3.06 5.02
N ILE A 307 -34.05 4.35 5.36
CA ILE A 307 -33.33 5.40 4.63
C ILE A 307 -31.81 5.16 4.69
N VAL A 308 -31.26 5.04 5.90
CA VAL A 308 -29.82 4.87 6.13
C VAL A 308 -29.30 3.56 5.52
N HIS A 309 -30.09 2.48 5.60
CA HIS A 309 -29.76 1.20 4.96
C HIS A 309 -29.77 1.34 3.42
N GLY A 310 -30.72 2.09 2.86
CA GLY A 310 -30.75 2.44 1.42
C GLY A 310 -29.49 3.20 1.00
N GLN A 311 -29.17 4.30 1.70
CA GLN A 311 -27.96 5.10 1.48
C GLN A 311 -26.68 4.28 1.59
N LYS A 312 -26.59 3.38 2.58
CA LYS A 312 -25.46 2.46 2.73
C LYS A 312 -25.30 1.56 1.50
N HIS A 313 -26.41 1.00 1.01
CA HIS A 313 -26.39 0.09 -0.13
C HIS A 313 -26.05 0.83 -1.43
N GLU A 314 -26.58 2.04 -1.64
CA GLU A 314 -26.21 2.91 -2.76
C GLU A 314 -24.73 3.32 -2.68
N PHE A 315 -24.24 3.71 -1.50
CA PHE A 315 -22.84 4.02 -1.28
C PHE A 315 -21.92 2.84 -1.61
N GLN A 316 -22.30 1.62 -1.21
CA GLN A 316 -21.56 0.40 -1.51
C GLN A 316 -21.49 0.14 -3.03
N LYS A 317 -22.63 0.25 -3.72
CA LYS A 317 -22.69 0.14 -5.18
C LYS A 317 -21.81 1.18 -5.88
N LEU A 318 -21.93 2.45 -5.49
CA LEU A 318 -21.15 3.53 -6.08
C LEU A 318 -19.65 3.31 -5.84
N ARG A 319 -19.24 2.91 -4.63
CA ARG A 319 -17.83 2.63 -4.31
C ARG A 319 -17.22 1.54 -5.20
N GLU A 320 -18.03 0.58 -5.65
CA GLU A 320 -17.63 -0.52 -6.53
C GLU A 320 -17.73 -0.19 -8.03
N SER A 321 -18.44 0.90 -8.36
CA SER A 321 -18.62 1.41 -9.72
C SER A 321 -17.32 1.94 -10.30
N ALA A 322 -17.13 1.72 -11.60
CA ALA A 322 -16.13 2.36 -12.42
C ALA A 322 -16.37 3.88 -12.50
N ASP A 323 -17.64 4.28 -12.55
CA ASP A 323 -18.07 5.63 -12.91
C ASP A 323 -18.08 6.61 -11.73
N LYS A 324 -17.72 6.16 -10.53
CA LYS A 324 -17.74 7.00 -9.32
C LYS A 324 -16.86 8.25 -9.42
N PHE A 325 -15.93 8.27 -10.36
CA PHE A 325 -15.10 9.44 -10.67
C PHE A 325 -15.51 10.12 -11.98
N THR A 326 -16.10 9.39 -12.92
CA THR A 326 -16.45 9.87 -14.26
C THR A 326 -17.40 11.06 -14.22
N ASP A 327 -18.41 11.02 -13.33
CA ASP A 327 -19.44 12.07 -13.25
C ASP A 327 -19.05 13.26 -12.34
N VAL A 328 -17.96 13.14 -11.59
CA VAL A 328 -17.59 14.12 -10.55
C VAL A 328 -16.25 14.79 -10.79
N TRP A 329 -15.36 14.16 -11.56
CA TRP A 329 -14.14 14.79 -12.03
C TRP A 329 -14.40 15.53 -13.34
N PRO A 330 -13.67 16.63 -13.59
CA PRO A 330 -13.70 17.27 -14.90
C PRO A 330 -13.21 16.32 -15.99
N ASP A 331 -13.49 16.63 -17.26
CA ASP A 331 -13.07 15.81 -18.42
C ASP A 331 -11.56 15.51 -18.46
N SER A 332 -10.76 16.40 -17.86
CA SER A 332 -9.31 16.23 -17.69
C SER A 332 -8.90 16.74 -16.33
N ILE A 333 -7.98 16.02 -15.69
CA ILE A 333 -7.40 16.43 -14.40
C ILE A 333 -6.06 17.15 -14.55
N LEU A 334 -5.55 17.30 -15.78
CA LEU A 334 -4.28 17.97 -16.02
C LEU A 334 -4.39 19.50 -15.83
N PRO A 335 -3.38 20.14 -15.22
CA PRO A 335 -3.27 21.59 -15.16
C PRO A 335 -3.34 22.21 -16.56
N ARG A 336 -3.97 23.38 -16.69
CA ARG A 336 -4.20 24.03 -18.00
C ARG A 336 -2.93 24.18 -18.85
N GLN A 337 -1.80 24.47 -18.22
CA GLN A 337 -0.50 24.61 -18.91
C GLN A 337 -0.01 23.29 -19.53
N LYS A 338 -0.27 22.14 -18.89
CA LYS A 338 0.14 20.81 -19.37
C LYS A 338 -0.76 20.25 -20.48
N ARG A 339 -2.00 20.76 -20.61
CA ARG A 339 -2.90 20.37 -21.71
C ARG A 339 -2.42 20.86 -23.07
N ALA A 340 -1.80 22.04 -23.13
CA ALA A 340 -1.29 22.61 -24.38
C ALA A 340 -0.10 21.83 -24.96
N SER A 341 0.69 21.18 -24.11
CA SER A 341 1.85 20.36 -24.51
C SER A 341 1.50 18.91 -24.87
N ALA A 342 0.34 18.40 -24.45
CA ALA A 342 -0.11 17.03 -24.75
C ALA A 342 -0.90 16.92 -26.07
N ALA A 343 -1.31 18.06 -26.64
CA ALA A 343 -2.09 18.13 -27.89
C ALA A 343 -1.23 18.35 -29.15
N GLY A 344 0.10 18.37 -29.01
CA GLY A 344 1.07 18.42 -30.11
C GLY A 344 2.02 17.24 -30.02
#